data_AF-A0A947BNV6-F1
#
_entry.id   AF-A0A947BNV6-F1
#
_cell.length_a   1.000
_cell.length_b   1.000
_cell.length_c   1.000
_cell.angle_alpha   90.00
_cell.angle_beta   90.00
_cell.angle_gamma   90.00
#
_symmetry.space_group_name_H-M   'P 1'
#
loop_
_entity.id
_entity.type
_entity.pdbx_description
1 polymer ?
#
loop_
_entity_poly.entity_id
_entity_poly.type
_entity_poly.pdbx_seq_one_letter_code
_entity_poly.pdbx_strand_id
1 'polypeptide(L)'
;TGPTFGITEPVLKNGEMVEFCSAKVSHQLIQANIQNIVLCPFNIAVYELNATPGQIYITFRKPYVLDKASIEATNAMQALMTEIVEEAADW
;
A
#
# COMPACT_ATOMS: atom_id res chain seq x y z
N THR A 1 -5.24 10.43 21.76
CA THR A 1 -5.27 9.00 21.34
C THR A 1 -6.71 8.60 21.11
N GLY A 2 -7.01 7.39 20.60
CA GLY A 2 -8.39 6.92 20.35
C GLY A 2 -9.42 7.25 21.46
N PRO A 3 -9.08 7.08 22.75
CA PRO A 3 -9.98 7.41 23.86
C PRO A 3 -10.49 8.86 23.88
N THR A 4 -9.71 9.83 23.37
CA THR A 4 -10.14 11.24 23.28
C THR A 4 -11.37 11.43 22.38
N PHE A 5 -11.60 10.49 21.45
CA PHE A 5 -12.72 10.51 20.51
C PHE A 5 -13.79 9.45 20.85
N GLY A 6 -13.78 8.90 22.07
CA GLY A 6 -14.73 7.86 22.49
C GLY A 6 -14.46 6.48 21.89
N ILE A 7 -13.31 6.28 21.24
CA ILE A 7 -12.90 4.97 20.71
C ILE A 7 -12.16 4.24 21.83
N THR A 8 -12.85 3.29 22.47
CA THR A 8 -12.35 2.55 23.63
C THR A 8 -11.74 1.21 23.26
N GLU A 9 -12.20 0.61 22.16
CA GLU A 9 -11.71 -0.68 21.67
C GLU A 9 -10.78 -0.49 20.47
N PRO A 10 -9.52 -0.95 20.53
CA PRO A 10 -8.66 -0.97 19.35
C PRO A 10 -9.26 -1.91 18.29
N VAL A 11 -9.23 -1.51 17.02
CA VAL A 11 -9.71 -2.35 15.90
C VAL A 11 -8.60 -3.24 15.35
N LEU A 12 -7.38 -2.69 15.30
CA LEU A 12 -6.18 -3.35 14.80
C LEU A 12 -5.27 -3.77 15.96
N LYS A 13 -4.47 -4.80 15.72
CA LYS A 13 -3.36 -5.24 16.57
C LYS A 13 -2.11 -5.37 15.71
N ASN A 14 -0.96 -4.98 16.28
CA ASN A 14 0.34 -5.06 15.61
C ASN A 14 0.33 -4.44 14.19
N GLY A 15 -0.38 -3.33 14.02
CA GLY A 15 -0.53 -2.68 12.72
C GLY A 15 0.72 -1.88 12.37
N GLU A 16 1.37 -2.27 11.29
CA GLU A 16 2.56 -1.60 10.76
C GLU A 16 2.35 -1.16 9.31
N MET A 17 2.99 -0.06 8.94
CA MET A 17 3.04 0.44 7.57
C MET A 17 4.48 0.41 7.11
N VAL A 18 4.75 -0.34 6.04
CA VAL A 18 6.05 -0.36 5.38
C VAL A 18 5.99 0.56 4.18
N GLU A 19 6.81 1.60 4.19
CA GLU A 19 6.94 2.55 3.09
C GLU A 19 8.26 2.34 2.36
N PHE A 20 8.19 2.20 1.04
CA PHE A 20 9.37 2.01 0.20
C PHE A 20 9.15 2.63 -1.18
N CYS A 21 10.19 2.64 -1.99
CA CYS A 21 10.13 3.20 -3.33
C CYS A 21 11.00 2.39 -4.28
N SER A 22 10.38 1.71 -5.25
CA SER A 22 11.13 1.13 -6.36
C SER A 22 11.68 2.26 -7.23
N ALA A 23 13.00 2.43 -7.25
CA ALA A 23 13.64 3.51 -8.00
C ALA A 23 13.22 3.52 -9.47
N LYS A 24 13.09 2.34 -10.11
CA LYS A 24 12.65 2.25 -11.50
C LYS A 24 11.19 2.70 -11.67
N VAL A 25 10.27 2.10 -10.91
CA VAL A 25 8.83 2.34 -11.10
C VAL A 25 8.44 3.75 -10.69
N SER A 26 9.04 4.30 -9.63
CA SER A 26 8.76 5.67 -9.21
C SER A 26 9.18 6.71 -10.26
N HIS A 27 10.34 6.54 -10.89
CA HIS A 27 10.74 7.42 -12.00
C HIS A 27 9.81 7.28 -13.20
N GLN A 28 9.38 6.06 -13.55
CA GLN A 28 8.40 5.85 -14.63
C GLN A 28 7.07 6.57 -14.35
N LEU A 29 6.56 6.50 -13.12
CA LEU A 29 5.35 7.21 -12.71
C LEU A 29 5.49 8.72 -12.89
N ILE A 30 6.57 9.31 -12.36
CA ILE A 30 6.83 10.75 -12.44
C ILE A 30 7.04 11.23 -13.88
N GLN A 31 7.75 10.45 -14.69
CA GLN A 31 7.98 10.76 -16.11
C GLN A 31 6.69 10.71 -16.94
N ALA A 32 5.77 9.80 -16.60
CA ALA A 32 4.48 9.72 -17.27
C ALA A 32 3.59 10.93 -16.97
N ASN A 33 3.51 11.32 -15.69
CA ASN A 33 2.86 12.55 -15.24
C ASN A 33 3.41 12.92 -13.86
N ILE A 34 3.89 14.17 -13.71
CA ILE A 34 4.44 14.67 -12.44
C ILE A 34 3.46 14.56 -11.26
N GLN A 35 2.14 14.63 -11.52
CA GLN A 35 1.11 14.46 -10.51
C GLN A 35 1.04 13.04 -9.94
N ASN A 36 1.63 12.04 -10.60
CA ASN A 36 1.77 10.68 -10.04
C ASN A 36 2.68 10.64 -8.80
N ILE A 37 3.34 11.74 -8.40
CA ILE A 37 4.10 11.83 -7.14
C ILE A 37 3.27 11.44 -5.91
N VAL A 38 1.97 11.65 -5.96
CA VAL A 38 0.99 11.24 -4.94
C VAL A 38 0.88 9.72 -4.74
N LEU A 39 1.41 8.93 -5.68
CA LEU A 39 1.51 7.47 -5.57
C LEU A 39 2.80 7.03 -4.87
N CYS A 40 3.69 7.97 -4.52
CA CYS A 40 4.94 7.73 -3.80
C CYS A 40 4.86 8.31 -2.36
N PRO A 41 5.44 7.64 -1.35
CA PRO A 41 6.03 6.31 -1.40
C PRO A 41 4.98 5.22 -1.60
N PHE A 42 5.43 4.04 -2.04
CA PHE A 42 4.58 2.86 -2.07
C PHE A 42 4.39 2.37 -0.63
N ASN A 43 3.18 1.94 -0.30
CA ASN A 43 2.84 1.55 1.06
C ASN A 43 2.19 0.16 1.10
N ILE A 44 2.62 -0.64 2.07
CA ILE A 44 2.01 -1.93 2.43
C ILE A 44 1.69 -1.88 3.92
N ALA A 45 0.44 -2.13 4.28
CA ALA A 45 0.02 -2.28 5.66
C ALA A 45 -0.04 -3.78 6.02
N VAL A 46 0.59 -4.13 7.15
CA VAL A 46 0.57 -5.48 7.74
C VAL A 46 -0.05 -5.38 9.12
N TYR A 47 -1.11 -6.14 9.39
CA TYR A 47 -1.84 -6.03 10.66
C TYR A 47 -2.64 -7.29 11.01
N GLU A 48 -3.00 -7.40 12.29
CA GLU A 48 -4.03 -8.31 12.80
C GLU A 48 -5.32 -7.52 13.09
N LEU A 49 -6.48 -8.17 12.97
CA LEU A 49 -7.73 -7.64 13.54
C LEU A 49 -7.91 -8.16 14.96
N ASN A 50 -8.34 -7.29 15.89
CA ASN A 50 -8.65 -7.75 17.25
C ASN A 50 -9.81 -8.77 17.29
N ALA A 51 -10.73 -8.70 16.32
CA ALA A 51 -11.83 -9.65 16.18
C ALA A 51 -11.38 -11.05 15.73
N THR A 52 -10.23 -11.15 15.06
CA THR A 52 -9.68 -12.43 14.54
C THR A 52 -8.17 -12.51 14.78
N PRO A 53 -7.73 -12.66 16.05
CA PRO A 53 -6.32 -12.71 16.40
C PRO A 53 -5.62 -13.90 15.72
N GLY A 54 -4.37 -13.70 15.28
CA GLY A 54 -3.58 -14.73 14.61
C GLY A 54 -3.77 -14.81 13.09
N GLN A 55 -4.78 -14.13 12.53
CA GLN A 55 -4.85 -13.90 11.08
C GLN A 55 -4.11 -12.62 10.72
N ILE A 56 -3.08 -12.73 9.89
CA ILE A 56 -2.35 -11.59 9.33
C ILE A 56 -3.04 -11.12 8.05
N TYR A 57 -3.19 -9.80 7.92
CA TYR A 57 -3.66 -9.13 6.73
C TYR A 57 -2.51 -8.33 6.13
N ILE A 58 -2.29 -8.48 4.83
CA ILE A 58 -1.34 -7.69 4.05
C ILE A 58 -2.16 -6.93 3.01
N THR A 59 -2.07 -5.61 3.01
CA THR A 59 -2.88 -4.76 2.13
C THR A 59 -2.05 -3.65 1.52
N PHE A 60 -2.39 -3.27 0.30
CA PHE A 60 -1.81 -2.11 -0.37
C PHE A 60 -2.89 -1.36 -1.14
N ARG A 61 -2.64 -0.08 -1.41
CA ARG A 61 -3.56 0.73 -2.20
C ARG A 61 -3.38 0.46 -3.68
N LYS A 62 -4.45 0.03 -4.36
CA LYS A 62 -4.46 -0.04 -5.83
C LYS A 62 -4.23 1.36 -6.43
N PRO A 63 -3.24 1.55 -7.32
CA PRO A 63 -3.00 2.86 -7.93
C PRO A 63 -4.16 3.24 -8.85
N TYR A 64 -4.47 4.54 -8.89
CA TYR A 64 -5.44 5.09 -9.84
C TYR A 64 -4.70 5.63 -11.06
N VAL A 65 -5.34 5.54 -12.22
CA VAL A 65 -4.81 6.06 -13.48
C VAL A 65 -5.26 7.52 -13.62
N LEU A 66 -4.32 8.46 -13.59
CA LEU A 66 -4.61 9.89 -13.78
C LEU A 66 -4.96 10.23 -15.23
N ASP A 67 -4.23 9.65 -16.18
CA ASP A 67 -4.38 9.90 -17.61
C ASP A 67 -3.86 8.72 -18.44
N LYS A 68 -4.01 8.81 -19.77
CA LYS A 68 -3.55 7.76 -20.69
C LYS A 68 -2.04 7.51 -20.62
N ALA A 69 -1.23 8.54 -20.38
CA ALA A 69 0.22 8.41 -20.29
C ALA A 69 0.64 7.60 -19.05
N SER A 70 -0.18 7.65 -17.99
CA SER A 70 0.09 6.98 -16.71
C SER A 70 -0.31 5.50 -16.67
N ILE A 71 -1.04 4.98 -17.68
CA ILE A 71 -1.56 3.59 -17.67
C ILE A 71 -0.45 2.57 -17.48
N GLU A 72 0.63 2.66 -18.25
CA GLU A 72 1.72 1.68 -18.19
C GLU A 72 2.44 1.73 -16.84
N ALA A 73 2.80 2.92 -16.37
CA ALA A 73 3.52 3.09 -15.12
C ALA A 73 2.70 2.67 -13.89
N THR A 74 1.39 2.96 -13.88
CA THR A 74 0.48 2.53 -12.80
C THR A 74 0.23 1.03 -12.83
N ASN A 75 0.14 0.41 -14.00
CA ASN A 75 0.08 -1.05 -14.12
C ASN A 75 1.37 -1.71 -13.60
N ALA A 76 2.54 -1.15 -13.92
CA ALA A 76 3.82 -1.64 -13.41
C ALA A 76 3.91 -1.54 -11.88
N MET A 77 3.43 -0.43 -11.30
CA MET A 77 3.30 -0.29 -9.85
C MET A 77 2.37 -1.35 -9.28
N GLN A 78 1.17 -1.53 -9.85
CA GLN A 78 0.23 -2.53 -9.34
C GLN A 78 0.80 -3.94 -9.40
N ALA A 79 1.45 -4.31 -10.51
CA ALA A 79 2.07 -5.62 -10.68
C ALA A 79 3.15 -5.87 -9.63
N LEU A 80 4.06 -4.92 -9.42
CA LEU A 80 5.09 -5.00 -8.38
C LEU A 80 4.48 -5.16 -6.98
N MET A 81 3.45 -4.36 -6.65
CA MET A 81 2.82 -4.42 -5.33
C MET A 81 2.10 -5.76 -5.12
N THR A 82 1.42 -6.28 -6.14
CA THR A 82 0.78 -7.60 -6.11
C THR A 82 1.80 -8.71 -5.90
N GLU A 83 2.90 -8.71 -6.66
CA GLU A 83 3.96 -9.71 -6.52
C GLU A 83 4.55 -9.75 -5.10
N ILE A 84 4.87 -8.59 -4.52
CA ILE A 84 5.41 -8.50 -3.15
C ILE A 84 4.44 -9.08 -2.12
N VAL A 85 3.15 -8.76 -2.21
CA VAL A 85 2.17 -9.22 -1.21
C VAL A 85 1.80 -10.69 -1.37
N GLU A 86 1.78 -11.20 -2.60
CA GLU A 86 1.55 -12.62 -2.88
C GLU A 86 2.73 -13.47 -2.38
N GLU A 87 3.97 -13.06 -2.70
CA GLU A 87 5.16 -13.74 -2.19
C GLU A 87 5.20 -13.72 -0.65
N ALA A 88 4.89 -12.59 -0.02
CA ALA A 88 4.86 -12.50 1.44
C ALA A 88 3.75 -13.34 2.10
N ALA A 89 2.66 -13.64 1.39
CA ALA A 89 1.56 -14.44 1.89
C ALA A 89 1.78 -15.96 1.76
N ASP A 90 2.71 -16.37 0.90
CA ASP A 90 3.03 -17.79 0.63
C ASP A 90 4.07 -18.39 1.61
N TRP A 91 4.64 -17.59 2.52
CA TRP A 91 5.60 -18.03 3.54
C TRP A 91 4.93 -18.55 4.81
#